data_AF-A0A971SCJ1-F1
#
_entry.id   AF-A0A971SCJ1-F1
#
_cell.length_a   1.000
_cell.length_b   1.000
_cell.length_c   1.000
_cell.angle_alpha   90.00
_cell.angle_beta   90.00
_cell.angle_gamma   90.00
#
_symmetry.space_group_name_H-M   'P 1'
#
loop_
_entity.id
_entity.type
_entity.pdbx_description
1 polymer ?
#
loop_
_entity_poly.entity_id
_entity_poly.type
_entity_poly.pdbx_seq_one_letter_code
_entity_poly.pdbx_strand_id
1 'polypeptide(L)'
;MANVTHKRTGELLRVLFELLIKKPDGLPAREGVEQVRSKIQLTEYEKGYFDSGKQRFDQIIRFATVDCTKAGWLVKQKGTWFITELGIEAYKKFTDPETFHREAARLYRIWKRGNAQVETDTAEIDDSETENNVVVTFENAEEQAWMEIEEFIKNKNPYEFQDMVGDLLTAMGYYVAWISPPGKDGGLDLLAWNDPLGTKPPRIKVQVKRYSEQKINVDTLRSFIAILGDDDIGIIVSTSGFTKDAQVEARTQEKRKVTLIDIGRFFDLWVKFYDKLSDSARSKMPLKQIWFLSPDK
;
A
#
# COMPACT_ATOMS: atom_id res chain seq x y z
N MET A 1 -26.01 3.65 15.77
CA MET A 1 -25.80 4.69 14.72
C MET A 1 -27.05 5.48 14.21
N ALA A 2 -27.97 5.98 15.08
CA ALA A 2 -29.28 6.53 14.63
C ALA A 2 -29.27 7.84 13.78
N ASN A 3 -28.12 8.46 13.52
CA ASN A 3 -28.04 9.81 12.93
C ASN A 3 -27.48 9.88 11.50
N VAL A 4 -27.07 8.76 10.89
CA VAL A 4 -26.58 8.73 9.49
C VAL A 4 -27.41 7.73 8.69
N THR A 5 -28.15 8.22 7.70
CA THR A 5 -29.04 7.39 6.88
C THR A 5 -28.29 6.65 5.77
N HIS A 6 -28.87 5.57 5.22
CA HIS A 6 -28.28 4.89 4.06
C HIS A 6 -28.04 5.84 2.89
N LYS A 7 -28.97 6.78 2.66
CA LYS A 7 -28.83 7.83 1.65
C LYS A 7 -27.59 8.69 1.92
N ARG A 8 -27.43 9.18 3.16
CA ARG A 8 -26.29 10.02 3.53
C ARG A 8 -24.96 9.27 3.41
N THR A 9 -24.89 8.03 3.89
CA THR A 9 -23.70 7.19 3.71
C THR A 9 -23.38 6.96 2.24
N GLY A 10 -24.40 6.73 1.42
CA GLY A 10 -24.27 6.64 -0.03
C GLY A 10 -23.71 7.90 -0.67
N GLU A 11 -24.13 9.09 -0.24
CA GLU A 11 -23.62 10.36 -0.75
C GLU A 11 -22.12 10.49 -0.49
N LEU A 12 -21.68 10.19 0.75
CA LEU A 12 -20.28 10.21 1.14
C LEU A 12 -19.45 9.22 0.31
N LEU A 13 -19.92 7.99 0.18
CA LEU A 13 -19.24 6.94 -0.57
C LEU A 13 -19.17 7.26 -2.07
N ARG A 14 -20.22 7.85 -2.65
CA ARG A 14 -20.18 8.23 -4.07
C ARG A 14 -19.14 9.32 -4.33
N VAL A 15 -19.02 10.32 -3.47
CA VAL A 15 -17.95 11.33 -3.58
C VAL A 15 -16.58 10.68 -3.47
N LEU A 16 -16.40 9.77 -2.51
CA LEU A 16 -15.14 9.02 -2.36
C LEU A 16 -14.80 8.20 -3.61
N PHE A 17 -15.76 7.48 -4.18
CA PHE A 17 -15.56 6.66 -5.37
C PHE A 17 -15.22 7.53 -6.59
N GLU A 18 -15.83 8.71 -6.73
CA GLU A 18 -15.45 9.66 -7.78
C GLU A 18 -13.97 10.08 -7.68
N LEU A 19 -13.47 10.29 -6.45
CA LEU A 19 -12.06 10.61 -6.21
C LEU A 19 -11.15 9.42 -6.57
N LEU A 20 -11.52 8.22 -6.13
CA LEU A 20 -10.75 6.99 -6.39
C LEU A 20 -10.69 6.67 -7.88
N ILE A 21 -11.77 6.88 -8.64
CA ILE A 21 -11.79 6.69 -10.10
C ILE A 21 -10.76 7.60 -10.79
N LYS A 22 -10.55 8.82 -10.28
CA LYS A 22 -9.55 9.76 -10.80
C LYS A 22 -8.11 9.40 -10.36
N LYS A 23 -7.96 8.56 -9.34
CA LYS A 23 -6.67 8.07 -8.81
C LYS A 23 -6.60 6.53 -8.85
N PRO A 24 -6.50 5.91 -10.04
CA PRO A 24 -6.41 4.45 -10.16
C PRO A 24 -5.18 3.84 -9.48
N ASP A 25 -4.14 4.65 -9.22
CA ASP A 25 -2.93 4.23 -8.51
C ASP A 25 -3.10 4.25 -6.98
N GLY A 26 -4.32 4.49 -6.50
CA GLY A 26 -4.67 4.57 -5.09
C GLY A 26 -4.74 6.00 -4.54
N LEU A 27 -5.45 6.15 -3.42
CA LEU A 27 -5.60 7.38 -2.66
C LEU A 27 -5.33 7.08 -1.18
N PRO A 28 -4.35 7.75 -0.53
CA PRO A 28 -4.15 7.63 0.91
C PRO A 28 -5.47 7.89 1.65
N ALA A 29 -5.84 7.04 2.60
CA ALA A 29 -7.14 7.07 3.27
C ALA A 29 -7.39 8.43 3.93
N ARG A 30 -6.41 8.96 4.67
CA ARG A 30 -6.47 10.30 5.25
C ARG A 30 -6.68 11.40 4.21
N GLU A 31 -5.98 11.34 3.07
CA GLU A 31 -6.17 12.30 1.98
C GLU A 31 -7.57 12.15 1.37
N GLY A 32 -8.05 10.92 1.18
CA GLY A 32 -9.38 10.64 0.65
C GLY A 32 -10.49 11.15 1.56
N VAL A 33 -10.40 10.90 2.86
CA VAL A 33 -11.35 11.42 3.86
C VAL A 33 -11.36 12.96 3.84
N GLU A 34 -10.20 13.61 3.81
CA GLU A 34 -10.11 15.08 3.76
C GLU A 34 -10.64 15.66 2.45
N GLN A 35 -10.39 15.00 1.32
CA GLN A 35 -10.94 15.42 0.04
C GLN A 35 -12.46 15.25 -0.02
N VAL A 36 -13.03 14.20 0.58
CA VAL A 36 -14.50 14.08 0.71
C VAL A 36 -15.03 15.21 1.60
N ARG A 37 -14.39 15.47 2.74
CA ARG A 37 -14.74 16.55 3.67
C ARG A 37 -14.83 17.92 2.98
N SER A 38 -13.86 18.24 2.13
CA SER A 38 -13.83 19.52 1.40
C SER A 38 -14.85 19.62 0.26
N LYS A 39 -15.40 18.48 -0.20
CA LYS A 39 -16.35 18.41 -1.32
C LYS A 39 -17.81 18.28 -0.90
N ILE A 40 -18.09 18.07 0.39
CA ILE A 40 -19.46 17.90 0.88
C ILE A 40 -19.73 18.76 2.12
N GLN A 41 -20.93 19.32 2.18
CA GLN A 41 -21.38 20.04 3.37
C GLN A 41 -21.65 19.04 4.50
N LEU A 42 -20.94 19.18 5.62
CA LEU A 42 -21.15 18.35 6.81
C LEU A 42 -22.38 18.80 7.59
N THR A 43 -23.12 17.81 8.12
CA THR A 43 -24.16 18.03 9.13
C THR A 43 -23.53 18.38 10.49
N GLU A 44 -24.31 18.99 11.38
CA GLU A 44 -23.85 19.31 12.74
C GLU A 44 -23.41 18.05 13.52
N TYR A 45 -24.09 16.92 13.28
CA TYR A 45 -23.68 15.65 13.86
C TYR A 45 -22.29 15.20 13.38
N GLU A 46 -22.04 15.26 12.06
CA GLU A 46 -20.78 14.83 11.43
C GLU A 46 -19.58 15.70 11.85
N LYS A 47 -19.81 17.00 12.11
CA LYS A 47 -18.77 17.93 12.60
C LYS A 47 -18.27 17.63 14.02
N GLY A 48 -19.01 16.84 14.78
CA GLY A 48 -18.69 16.54 16.17
C GLY A 48 -17.63 15.46 16.38
N TYR A 49 -17.46 15.09 17.65
CA TYR A 49 -16.48 14.10 18.12
C TYR A 49 -17.18 12.96 18.87
N PHE A 50 -16.62 11.76 18.81
CA PHE A 50 -16.97 10.69 19.75
C PHE A 50 -16.32 10.93 21.12
N ASP A 51 -16.83 10.27 22.15
CA ASP A 51 -16.28 10.35 23.52
C ASP A 51 -14.81 9.89 23.60
N SER A 52 -14.38 9.07 22.64
CA SER A 52 -12.99 8.67 22.44
C SER A 52 -12.07 9.77 21.90
N GLY A 53 -12.59 10.97 21.61
CA GLY A 53 -11.85 12.09 21.02
C GLY A 53 -11.66 12.02 19.51
N LYS A 54 -12.11 10.94 18.85
CA LYS A 54 -12.04 10.79 17.39
C LYS A 54 -13.11 11.64 16.69
N GLN A 55 -12.76 12.28 15.57
CA GLN A 55 -13.72 13.01 14.74
C GLN A 55 -14.78 12.07 14.15
N ARG A 56 -16.07 12.43 14.27
CA ARG A 56 -17.16 11.53 13.84
C ARG A 56 -17.13 11.28 12.34
N PHE A 57 -16.95 12.33 11.55
CA PHE A 57 -16.90 12.24 10.10
C PHE A 57 -15.87 11.20 9.59
N ASP A 58 -14.64 11.24 10.13
CA ASP A 58 -13.58 10.29 9.76
C ASP A 58 -14.00 8.84 10.00
N GLN A 59 -14.59 8.57 11.17
CA GLN A 59 -15.07 7.23 11.49
C GLN A 59 -16.26 6.83 10.63
N ILE A 60 -17.21 7.73 10.38
CA ILE A 60 -18.40 7.46 9.55
C ILE A 60 -17.97 6.99 8.15
N ILE A 61 -17.03 7.69 7.51
CA ILE A 61 -16.54 7.27 6.19
C ILE A 61 -15.78 5.95 6.29
N ARG A 62 -14.87 5.80 7.26
CA ARG A 62 -14.09 4.56 7.41
C ARG A 62 -14.99 3.34 7.66
N PHE A 63 -16.04 3.48 8.46
CA PHE A 63 -17.05 2.43 8.63
C PHE A 63 -17.80 2.14 7.34
N ALA A 64 -18.27 3.18 6.65
CA ALA A 64 -19.00 3.01 5.39
C ALA A 64 -18.19 2.24 4.34
N THR A 65 -16.87 2.41 4.32
CA THR A 65 -16.00 1.68 3.38
C THR A 65 -15.84 0.19 3.70
N VAL A 66 -16.18 -0.27 4.91
CA VAL A 66 -16.11 -1.71 5.25
C VAL A 66 -17.04 -2.51 4.34
N ASP A 67 -18.28 -2.04 4.15
CA ASP A 67 -19.24 -2.68 3.24
C ASP A 67 -18.71 -2.75 1.82
N CYS A 68 -18.08 -1.67 1.33
CA CYS A 68 -17.47 -1.63 0.01
C CYS A 68 -16.29 -2.59 -0.13
N THR A 69 -15.49 -2.78 0.92
CA THR A 69 -14.40 -3.75 0.92
C THR A 69 -14.91 -5.18 0.87
N LYS A 70 -15.91 -5.52 1.69
CA LYS A 70 -16.51 -6.87 1.68
C LYS A 70 -17.31 -7.14 0.42
N ALA A 71 -17.85 -6.11 -0.23
CA ALA A 71 -18.45 -6.19 -1.56
C ALA A 71 -17.43 -6.37 -2.70
N GLY A 72 -16.12 -6.28 -2.42
CA GLY A 72 -15.06 -6.34 -3.43
C GLY A 72 -14.95 -5.08 -4.29
N TRP A 73 -15.60 -3.98 -3.90
CA TRP A 73 -15.59 -2.70 -4.64
C TRP A 73 -14.38 -1.83 -4.30
N LEU A 74 -13.81 -2.03 -3.11
CA LEU A 74 -12.70 -1.27 -2.57
C LEU A 74 -11.64 -2.21 -1.98
N VAL A 75 -10.37 -1.99 -2.30
CA VAL A 75 -9.23 -2.64 -1.64
C VAL A 75 -8.53 -1.63 -0.76
N LYS A 76 -8.19 -2.02 0.47
CA LYS A 76 -7.39 -1.23 1.41
C LYS A 76 -6.05 -1.91 1.59
N GLN A 77 -4.96 -1.18 1.43
CA GLN A 77 -3.61 -1.72 1.58
C GLN A 77 -2.70 -0.64 2.17
N LYS A 78 -2.13 -0.88 3.37
CA LYS A 78 -1.18 0.03 4.04
C LYS A 78 -1.69 1.47 4.10
N GLY A 79 -2.95 1.65 4.52
CA GLY A 79 -3.60 2.96 4.57
C GLY A 79 -3.90 3.62 3.22
N THR A 80 -3.71 2.93 2.09
CA THR A 80 -4.11 3.42 0.76
C THR A 80 -5.35 2.69 0.28
N TRP A 81 -6.31 3.43 -0.26
CA TRP A 81 -7.56 2.92 -0.81
C TRP A 81 -7.50 2.86 -2.33
N PHE A 82 -7.94 1.73 -2.88
CA PHE A 82 -7.95 1.44 -4.31
C PHE A 82 -9.37 1.04 -4.71
N ILE A 83 -9.87 1.61 -5.80
CA ILE A 83 -11.12 1.15 -6.40
C ILE A 83 -10.84 -0.05 -7.30
N THR A 84 -11.71 -1.05 -7.25
CA THR A 84 -11.63 -2.22 -8.13
C THR A 84 -12.44 -2.02 -9.40
N GLU A 85 -12.26 -2.89 -10.39
CA GLU A 85 -13.12 -2.91 -11.58
C GLU A 85 -14.60 -3.09 -11.20
N LEU A 86 -14.90 -3.99 -10.26
CA LEU A 86 -16.25 -4.17 -9.70
C LEU A 86 -16.77 -2.89 -9.04
N GLY A 87 -15.91 -2.15 -8.33
CA GLY A 87 -16.28 -0.87 -7.74
C GLY A 87 -16.61 0.20 -8.77
N ILE A 88 -15.85 0.26 -9.88
CA ILE A 88 -16.14 1.15 -11.02
C ILE A 88 -17.48 0.79 -11.65
N GLU A 89 -17.73 -0.50 -11.88
CA GLU A 89 -19.01 -0.98 -12.44
C GLU A 89 -20.19 -0.67 -11.51
N ALA A 90 -20.06 -0.92 -10.21
CA ALA A 90 -21.07 -0.61 -9.21
C ALA A 90 -21.38 0.90 -9.17
N TYR A 91 -20.34 1.74 -9.22
CA TYR A 91 -20.50 3.20 -9.22
C TYR A 91 -21.28 3.71 -10.43
N LYS A 92 -21.06 3.11 -11.61
CA LYS A 92 -21.79 3.41 -12.85
C LYS A 92 -23.23 2.90 -12.81
N LYS A 93 -23.44 1.70 -12.26
CA LYS A 93 -24.74 1.02 -12.24
C LYS A 93 -25.73 1.64 -11.25
N PHE A 94 -25.29 1.92 -10.03
CA PHE A 94 -26.17 2.39 -8.96
C PHE A 94 -25.99 3.90 -8.74
N THR A 95 -26.61 4.71 -9.59
CA THR A 95 -26.45 6.18 -9.57
C THR A 95 -27.09 6.85 -8.36
N ASP A 96 -28.18 6.28 -7.84
CA ASP A 96 -28.82 6.72 -6.61
C ASP A 96 -27.95 6.38 -5.37
N PRO A 97 -27.60 7.37 -4.52
CA PRO A 97 -26.74 7.15 -3.36
C PRO A 97 -27.27 6.09 -2.39
N GLU A 98 -28.57 6.10 -2.10
CA GLU A 98 -29.15 5.15 -1.15
C GLU A 98 -29.05 3.71 -1.68
N THR A 99 -29.39 3.53 -2.96
CA THR A 99 -29.30 2.23 -3.64
C THR A 99 -27.85 1.74 -3.69
N PHE A 100 -26.89 2.62 -4.00
CA PHE A 100 -25.46 2.30 -4.02
C PHE A 100 -24.99 1.70 -2.69
N HIS A 101 -25.30 2.38 -1.58
CA HIS A 101 -24.90 1.90 -0.26
C HIS A 101 -25.69 0.65 0.18
N ARG A 102 -27.01 0.59 -0.08
CA ARG A 102 -27.81 -0.60 0.26
C ARG A 102 -27.31 -1.85 -0.44
N GLU A 103 -26.82 -1.73 -1.67
CA GLU A 103 -26.25 -2.85 -2.39
C GLU A 103 -24.91 -3.30 -1.79
N ALA A 104 -24.02 -2.37 -1.42
CA ALA A 104 -22.79 -2.71 -0.69
C ALA A 104 -23.12 -3.46 0.63
N ALA A 105 -24.06 -2.94 1.41
CA ALA A 105 -24.52 -3.57 2.66
C ALA A 105 -25.21 -4.93 2.43
N ARG A 106 -25.86 -5.15 1.28
CA ARG A 106 -26.43 -6.45 0.89
C ARG A 106 -25.31 -7.46 0.62
N LEU A 107 -24.27 -7.06 -0.10
CA LEU A 107 -23.11 -7.90 -0.40
C LEU A 107 -22.31 -8.23 0.86
N TYR A 108 -22.12 -7.26 1.77
CA TYR A 108 -21.56 -7.51 3.10
C TYR A 108 -22.33 -8.60 3.85
N ARG A 109 -23.67 -8.53 3.88
CA ARG A 109 -24.50 -9.55 4.54
C ARG A 109 -24.44 -10.93 3.89
N ILE A 110 -24.20 -10.99 2.58
CA ILE A 110 -23.98 -12.27 1.88
C ILE A 110 -22.62 -12.85 2.28
N TRP A 111 -21.59 -12.01 2.28
CA TRP A 111 -20.25 -12.38 2.75
C TRP A 111 -20.29 -12.89 4.19
N LYS A 112 -20.93 -12.15 5.11
CA LYS A 112 -21.05 -12.53 6.53
C LYS A 112 -21.79 -13.85 6.71
N ARG A 113 -22.89 -14.08 5.97
CA ARG A 113 -23.62 -15.37 6.03
C ARG A 113 -22.81 -16.54 5.44
N GLY A 114 -22.05 -16.31 4.38
CA GLY A 114 -21.16 -17.32 3.81
C GLY A 114 -20.05 -17.74 4.78
N ASN A 115 -19.56 -16.81 5.60
CA ASN A 115 -18.57 -17.09 6.65
C ASN A 115 -19.23 -17.73 7.90
N ALA A 116 -20.38 -17.22 8.35
CA ALA A 116 -21.08 -17.75 9.52
C ALA A 116 -21.60 -19.19 9.33
N GLN A 117 -21.78 -19.66 8.09
CA GLN A 117 -22.14 -21.07 7.85
C GLN A 117 -20.98 -22.05 8.13
N VAL A 118 -19.76 -21.55 8.35
CA VAL A 118 -18.57 -22.34 8.70
C VAL A 118 -18.36 -22.39 10.22
N GLU A 119 -18.92 -21.46 10.99
CA GLU A 119 -18.77 -21.37 12.45
C GLU A 119 -20.16 -21.44 13.12
N THR A 120 -20.41 -22.56 13.83
CA THR A 120 -21.70 -22.92 14.45
C THR A 120 -22.25 -21.89 15.44
N ASP A 121 -23.55 -21.62 15.31
CA ASP A 121 -24.54 -21.13 16.30
C ASP A 121 -23.99 -20.50 17.60
N THR A 122 -23.75 -19.18 17.56
CA THR A 122 -23.83 -18.31 18.75
C THR A 122 -24.65 -17.06 18.44
N ALA A 123 -25.45 -16.67 19.44
CA ALA A 123 -26.60 -15.77 19.35
C ALA A 123 -26.30 -14.37 18.78
N GLU A 124 -27.26 -13.86 17.99
CA GLU A 124 -27.29 -12.50 17.44
C GLU A 124 -27.34 -11.44 18.56
N ILE A 125 -26.19 -10.84 18.83
CA ILE A 125 -26.05 -9.49 19.42
C ILE A 125 -25.49 -8.60 18.31
N ASP A 126 -25.69 -7.27 18.41
CA ASP A 126 -25.20 -6.23 17.49
C ASP A 126 -23.66 -6.16 17.40
N ASP A 127 -23.03 -7.25 16.94
CA ASP A 127 -21.58 -7.43 16.79
C ASP A 127 -21.02 -6.60 15.63
N SER A 128 -21.89 -6.11 14.74
CA SER A 128 -21.49 -5.33 13.58
C SER A 128 -20.84 -4.01 13.97
N GLU A 129 -21.33 -3.31 15.00
CA GLU A 129 -20.73 -2.05 15.45
C GLU A 129 -19.37 -2.29 16.14
N THR A 130 -19.21 -3.38 16.90
CA THR A 130 -17.97 -3.72 17.63
C THR A 130 -16.87 -4.21 16.68
N GLU A 131 -17.18 -5.15 15.79
CA GLU A 131 -16.26 -5.65 14.74
C GLU A 131 -15.74 -4.49 13.88
N ASN A 132 -16.65 -3.62 13.43
CA ASN A 132 -16.30 -2.48 12.62
C ASN A 132 -15.34 -1.53 13.36
N ASN A 133 -15.62 -1.23 14.64
CA ASN A 133 -14.75 -0.39 15.48
C ASN A 133 -13.31 -0.95 15.59
N VAL A 134 -13.17 -2.26 15.72
CA VAL A 134 -11.86 -2.93 15.75
C VAL A 134 -11.16 -2.80 14.40
N VAL A 135 -11.85 -3.09 13.29
CA VAL A 135 -11.30 -2.98 11.94
C VAL A 135 -10.82 -1.56 11.63
N VAL A 136 -11.61 -0.54 11.96
CA VAL A 136 -11.22 0.86 11.75
C VAL A 136 -10.07 1.27 12.65
N THR A 137 -10.01 0.77 13.89
CA THR A 137 -8.88 1.04 14.79
C THR A 137 -7.59 0.41 14.27
N PHE A 138 -7.66 -0.83 13.80
CA PHE A 138 -6.54 -1.51 13.15
C PHE A 138 -6.08 -0.78 11.88
N GLU A 139 -7.02 -0.37 11.03
CA GLU A 139 -6.72 0.41 9.80
C GLU A 139 -5.99 1.73 10.12
N ASN A 140 -6.45 2.48 11.11
CA ASN A 140 -5.78 3.72 11.52
C ASN A 140 -4.36 3.46 12.07
N ALA A 141 -4.17 2.36 12.81
CA ALA A 141 -2.87 1.99 13.33
C ALA A 141 -1.91 1.56 12.21
N GLU A 142 -2.37 0.77 11.24
CA GLU A 142 -1.60 0.39 10.06
C GLU A 142 -1.21 1.61 9.22
N GLU A 143 -2.16 2.52 8.98
CA GLU A 143 -1.92 3.77 8.25
C GLU A 143 -0.86 4.63 8.95
N GLN A 144 -0.99 4.83 10.27
CA GLN A 144 -0.03 5.62 11.04
C GLN A 144 1.37 4.99 11.02
N ALA A 145 1.46 3.68 11.23
CA ALA A 145 2.73 2.96 11.18
C ALA A 145 3.38 3.08 9.79
N TRP A 146 2.60 2.89 8.72
CA TRP A 146 3.12 3.00 7.36
C TRP A 146 3.61 4.42 7.04
N MET A 147 2.88 5.47 7.42
CA MET A 147 3.31 6.86 7.22
C MET A 147 4.66 7.14 7.89
N GLU A 148 4.84 6.73 9.15
CA GLU A 148 6.09 6.92 9.87
C GLU A 148 7.26 6.17 9.23
N ILE A 149 7.02 4.94 8.77
CA ILE A 149 8.02 4.12 8.08
C ILE A 149 8.41 4.74 6.73
N GLU A 150 7.42 5.17 5.95
CA GLU A 150 7.63 5.77 4.64
C GLU A 150 8.44 7.06 4.77
N GLU A 151 8.07 7.93 5.72
CA GLU A 151 8.80 9.16 6.03
C GLU A 151 10.22 8.87 6.52
N PHE A 152 10.39 7.89 7.40
CA PHE A 152 11.70 7.47 7.90
C PHE A 152 12.64 7.04 6.76
N ILE A 153 12.17 6.22 5.82
CA ILE A 153 12.96 5.77 4.68
C ILE A 153 13.26 6.95 3.73
N LYS A 154 12.27 7.81 3.44
CA LYS A 154 12.44 8.98 2.57
C LYS A 154 13.46 9.99 3.14
N ASN A 155 13.55 10.09 4.46
CA ASN A 155 14.48 10.99 5.15
C ASN A 155 15.92 10.46 5.22
N LYS A 156 16.17 9.18 4.91
CA LYS A 156 17.55 8.65 4.79
C LYS A 156 18.32 9.36 3.70
N ASN A 157 19.62 9.56 3.89
CA ASN A 157 20.43 10.08 2.79
C ASN A 157 20.55 9.01 1.66
N PRO A 158 20.86 9.41 0.41
CA PRO A 158 20.89 8.47 -0.71
C PRO A 158 21.84 7.27 -0.50
N TYR A 159 23.00 7.50 0.12
CA TYR A 159 24.00 6.45 0.37
C TYR A 159 23.57 5.50 1.49
N GLU A 160 22.93 6.01 2.56
CA GLU A 160 22.33 5.16 3.59
C GLU A 160 21.25 4.25 3.01
N PHE A 161 20.40 4.78 2.13
CA PHE A 161 19.37 3.96 1.48
C PHE A 161 19.98 2.93 0.52
N GLN A 162 21.03 3.30 -0.22
CA GLN A 162 21.81 2.38 -1.03
C GLN A 162 22.40 1.23 -0.19
N ASP A 163 22.98 1.54 0.97
CA ASP A 163 23.52 0.53 1.87
C ASP A 163 22.41 -0.37 2.44
N MET A 164 21.25 0.18 2.77
CA MET A 164 20.08 -0.60 3.19
C MET A 164 19.61 -1.58 2.09
N VAL A 165 19.66 -1.18 0.82
CA VAL A 165 19.39 -2.10 -0.31
C VAL A 165 20.43 -3.22 -0.37
N GLY A 166 21.70 -2.91 -0.15
CA GLY A 166 22.77 -3.91 -0.09
C GLY A 166 22.59 -4.90 1.07
N ASP A 167 22.24 -4.40 2.26
CA ASP A 167 21.94 -5.23 3.43
C ASP A 167 20.75 -6.17 3.17
N LEU A 168 19.70 -5.65 2.52
CA LEU A 168 18.53 -6.44 2.15
C LEU A 168 18.91 -7.57 1.18
N LEU A 169 19.66 -7.27 0.12
CA LEU A 169 20.10 -8.29 -0.84
C LEU A 169 20.96 -9.37 -0.17
N THR A 170 21.83 -8.97 0.76
CA THR A 170 22.64 -9.90 1.55
C THR A 170 21.75 -10.81 2.40
N ALA A 171 20.76 -10.26 3.10
CA ALA A 171 19.81 -11.04 3.90
C ALA A 171 18.91 -11.97 3.06
N MET A 172 18.65 -11.61 1.80
CA MET A 172 17.97 -12.45 0.81
C MET A 172 18.85 -13.61 0.30
N GLY A 173 20.14 -13.61 0.61
CA GLY A 173 21.11 -14.65 0.23
C GLY A 173 21.93 -14.33 -1.02
N TYR A 174 21.86 -13.09 -1.53
CA TYR A 174 22.75 -12.65 -2.59
C TYR A 174 24.10 -12.20 -2.03
N TYR A 175 25.15 -12.38 -2.82
CA TYR A 175 26.47 -11.87 -2.50
C TYR A 175 26.67 -10.49 -3.10
N VAL A 176 26.66 -9.44 -2.28
CA VAL A 176 26.95 -8.07 -2.72
C VAL A 176 28.46 -7.90 -2.87
N ALA A 177 28.95 -7.89 -4.10
CA ALA A 177 30.38 -7.82 -4.41
C ALA A 177 30.91 -6.39 -4.44
N TRP A 178 30.05 -5.41 -4.72
CA TRP A 178 30.45 -4.02 -4.83
C TRP A 178 29.27 -3.08 -4.58
N ILE A 179 29.54 -1.99 -3.86
CA ILE A 179 28.65 -0.86 -3.64
C ILE A 179 29.40 0.39 -4.10
N SER A 180 28.72 1.24 -4.86
CA SER A 180 29.35 2.42 -5.45
C SER A 180 29.74 3.44 -4.37
N PRO A 181 30.97 4.00 -4.41
CA PRO A 181 31.35 5.10 -3.54
C PRO A 181 30.60 6.39 -3.91
N PRO A 182 30.55 7.39 -3.03
CA PRO A 182 29.92 8.67 -3.34
C PRO A 182 30.50 9.34 -4.59
N GLY A 183 29.69 9.50 -5.64
CA GLY A 183 30.15 10.17 -6.85
C GLY A 183 29.19 10.13 -8.04
N LYS A 184 29.74 10.45 -9.22
CA LYS A 184 29.06 10.26 -10.50
C LYS A 184 29.12 8.78 -10.86
N ASP A 185 28.07 8.08 -10.49
CA ASP A 185 27.98 6.65 -10.69
C ASP A 185 27.22 6.44 -12.00
N GLY A 186 27.82 5.74 -12.96
CA GLY A 186 27.37 5.60 -14.36
C GLY A 186 26.06 4.84 -14.55
N GLY A 187 25.12 4.98 -13.62
CA GLY A 187 23.83 4.31 -13.60
C GLY A 187 23.81 3.01 -12.79
N LEU A 188 24.89 2.66 -12.08
CA LEU A 188 25.04 1.43 -11.31
C LEU A 188 25.48 1.74 -9.88
N ASP A 189 24.66 1.34 -8.91
CA ASP A 189 24.89 1.64 -7.49
C ASP A 189 25.34 0.39 -6.71
N LEU A 190 24.88 -0.81 -7.10
CA LEU A 190 25.36 -2.08 -6.53
C LEU A 190 25.56 -3.16 -7.60
N LEU A 191 26.51 -4.05 -7.33
CA LEU A 191 26.74 -5.29 -8.06
C LEU A 191 26.64 -6.48 -7.11
N ALA A 192 25.78 -7.44 -7.44
CA ALA A 192 25.55 -8.63 -6.65
C ALA A 192 25.54 -9.91 -7.51
N TRP A 193 25.69 -11.06 -6.84
CA TRP A 193 25.78 -12.38 -7.44
C TRP A 193 24.98 -13.40 -6.61
N ASN A 194 24.71 -14.57 -7.20
CA ASN A 194 24.09 -15.69 -6.48
C ASN A 194 25.09 -16.47 -5.61
N ASP A 195 26.39 -16.25 -5.82
CA ASP A 195 27.46 -16.91 -5.09
C ASP A 195 28.67 -15.97 -4.92
N PRO A 196 29.52 -16.19 -3.89
CA PRO A 196 30.66 -15.33 -3.60
C PRO A 196 31.72 -15.23 -4.71
N LEU A 197 31.78 -16.22 -5.60
CA LEU A 197 32.78 -16.28 -6.67
C LEU A 197 32.25 -15.74 -8.00
N GLY A 198 30.95 -15.44 -8.10
CA GLY A 198 30.30 -14.96 -9.32
C GLY A 198 30.29 -15.99 -10.45
N THR A 199 30.39 -17.28 -10.11
CA THR A 199 30.46 -18.38 -11.09
C THR A 199 29.10 -18.76 -11.66
N LYS A 200 28.02 -18.47 -10.93
CA LYS A 200 26.66 -18.81 -11.34
C LYS A 200 25.95 -17.56 -11.86
N PRO A 201 25.57 -17.52 -13.15
CA PRO A 201 24.67 -16.49 -13.64
C PRO A 201 23.30 -16.60 -12.95
N PRO A 202 22.50 -15.52 -12.94
CA PRO A 202 22.79 -14.20 -13.49
C PRO A 202 23.63 -13.32 -12.56
N ARG A 203 24.34 -12.36 -13.16
CA ARG A 203 24.92 -11.21 -12.43
C ARG A 203 23.83 -10.18 -12.20
N ILE A 204 23.75 -9.62 -11.00
CA ILE A 204 22.67 -8.71 -10.60
C ILE A 204 23.24 -7.29 -10.53
N LYS A 205 22.70 -6.40 -11.36
CA LYS A 205 23.01 -4.97 -11.34
C LYS A 205 21.86 -4.22 -10.70
N VAL A 206 22.17 -3.29 -9.80
CA VAL A 206 21.16 -2.54 -9.05
C VAL A 206 21.39 -1.06 -9.21
N GLN A 207 20.30 -0.34 -9.48
CA GLN A 207 20.25 1.11 -9.40
C GLN A 207 19.28 1.53 -8.31
N VAL A 208 19.71 2.42 -7.42
CA VAL A 208 18.97 2.94 -6.29
C VAL A 208 18.72 4.42 -6.51
N LYS A 209 17.44 4.79 -6.55
CA LYS A 209 17.01 6.17 -6.73
C LYS A 209 16.19 6.63 -5.53
N ARG A 210 16.85 7.32 -4.62
CA ARG A 210 16.18 8.05 -3.54
C ARG A 210 15.69 9.39 -4.08
N TYR A 211 14.42 9.46 -4.47
CA TYR A 211 13.73 10.70 -4.84
C TYR A 211 12.61 10.98 -3.84
N SER A 212 12.41 12.25 -3.50
CA SER A 212 11.34 12.68 -2.61
C SER A 212 9.97 12.64 -3.31
N GLU A 213 9.90 13.08 -4.57
CA GLU A 213 8.62 13.28 -5.26
C GLU A 213 8.58 12.76 -6.70
N GLN A 214 9.70 12.80 -7.43
CA GLN A 214 9.69 12.43 -8.85
C GLN A 214 9.72 10.91 -9.03
N LYS A 215 8.65 10.35 -9.62
CA LYS A 215 8.62 8.94 -10.05
C LYS A 215 9.66 8.68 -11.14
N ILE A 216 10.23 7.47 -11.15
CA ILE A 216 11.13 7.02 -12.21
C ILE A 216 10.36 6.92 -13.52
N ASN A 217 10.80 7.67 -14.53
CA ASN A 217 10.23 7.68 -15.86
C ASN A 217 10.83 6.56 -16.75
N VAL A 218 10.23 6.38 -17.92
CA VAL A 218 10.66 5.35 -18.88
C VAL A 218 12.08 5.58 -19.39
N ASP A 219 12.51 6.83 -19.56
CA ASP A 219 13.86 7.15 -20.06
C ASP A 219 14.94 6.73 -19.07
N THR A 220 14.72 6.95 -17.77
CA THR A 220 15.64 6.48 -16.72
C THR A 220 15.75 4.96 -16.73
N LEU A 221 14.60 4.27 -16.85
CA LEU A 221 14.57 2.80 -16.94
C LEU A 221 15.32 2.29 -18.18
N ARG A 222 15.08 2.87 -19.36
CA ARG A 222 15.77 2.51 -20.61
C ARG A 222 17.27 2.76 -20.53
N SER A 223 17.68 3.86 -19.91
CA SER A 223 19.10 4.16 -19.68
C SER A 223 19.77 3.10 -18.81
N PHE A 224 19.07 2.59 -17.79
CA PHE A 224 19.55 1.48 -16.97
C PHE A 224 19.57 0.15 -17.73
N ILE A 225 18.53 -0.15 -18.52
CA ILE A 225 18.50 -1.37 -19.36
C ILE A 225 19.66 -1.39 -20.36
N ALA A 226 20.08 -0.23 -20.86
CA ALA A 226 21.18 -0.11 -21.81
C ALA A 226 22.53 -0.58 -21.24
N ILE A 227 22.73 -0.48 -19.91
CA ILE A 227 23.98 -0.92 -19.24
C ILE A 227 23.97 -2.40 -18.83
N LEU A 228 22.84 -3.10 -18.99
CA LEU A 228 22.74 -4.53 -18.71
C LEU A 228 23.29 -5.35 -19.89
N GLY A 229 24.16 -6.31 -19.59
CA GLY A 229 24.58 -7.37 -20.52
C GLY A 229 23.50 -8.44 -20.67
N ASP A 230 23.72 -9.39 -21.56
CA ASP A 230 22.70 -10.40 -21.91
C ASP A 230 22.38 -11.37 -20.76
N ASP A 231 23.36 -11.66 -19.89
CA ASP A 231 23.19 -12.50 -18.70
C ASP A 231 22.96 -11.71 -17.41
N ASP A 232 22.81 -10.37 -17.51
CA ASP A 232 22.55 -9.52 -16.35
C ASP A 232 21.05 -9.47 -16.03
N ILE A 233 20.71 -9.48 -14.74
CA ILE A 233 19.40 -9.03 -14.25
C ILE A 233 19.54 -7.63 -13.68
N GLY A 234 18.61 -6.75 -14.04
CA GLY A 234 18.50 -5.41 -13.48
C GLY A 234 17.52 -5.35 -12.31
N ILE A 235 17.86 -4.59 -11.28
CA ILE A 235 16.92 -4.18 -10.23
C ILE A 235 16.98 -2.66 -10.13
N ILE A 236 15.83 -1.99 -10.23
CA ILE A 236 15.73 -0.57 -9.87
C ILE A 236 14.93 -0.46 -8.58
N VAL A 237 15.53 0.17 -7.57
CA VAL A 237 14.88 0.48 -6.30
C VAL A 237 14.59 1.97 -6.23
N SER A 238 13.36 2.36 -5.91
CA SER A 238 12.98 3.77 -5.80
C SER A 238 12.05 4.07 -4.63
N THR A 239 12.34 5.16 -3.91
CA THR A 239 11.49 5.65 -2.80
C THR A 239 10.24 6.40 -3.28
N SER A 240 10.21 6.88 -4.52
CA SER A 240 9.09 7.63 -5.12
C SER A 240 8.22 6.77 -6.05
N GLY A 241 8.68 5.58 -6.40
CA GLY A 241 7.99 4.66 -7.31
C GLY A 241 8.24 4.96 -8.79
N PHE A 242 7.36 4.42 -9.65
CA PHE A 242 7.56 4.35 -11.11
C PHE A 242 6.34 4.89 -11.86
N THR A 243 6.56 5.52 -13.01
CA THR A 243 5.46 5.90 -13.91
C THR A 243 4.83 4.66 -14.54
N LYS A 244 3.58 4.79 -15.02
CA LYS A 244 2.89 3.69 -15.72
C LYS A 244 3.68 3.20 -16.92
N ASP A 245 4.22 4.12 -17.71
CA ASP A 245 5.03 3.78 -18.88
C ASP A 245 6.29 3.00 -18.50
N ALA A 246 6.96 3.37 -17.40
CA ALA A 246 8.11 2.62 -16.89
C ALA A 246 7.70 1.22 -16.41
N GLN A 247 6.55 1.07 -15.76
CA GLN A 247 6.05 -0.24 -15.35
C GLN A 247 5.69 -1.14 -16.54
N VAL A 248 5.07 -0.56 -17.59
CA VAL A 248 4.74 -1.29 -18.83
C VAL A 248 6.03 -1.73 -19.51
N GLU A 249 6.99 -0.82 -19.71
CA GLU A 249 8.28 -1.12 -20.33
C GLU A 249 9.02 -2.26 -19.60
N ALA A 250 9.05 -2.25 -18.27
CA ALA A 250 9.68 -3.30 -17.48
C ALA A 250 9.01 -4.68 -17.66
N ARG A 251 7.69 -4.72 -17.93
CA ARG A 251 6.93 -5.96 -18.17
C ARG A 251 7.07 -6.49 -19.59
N THR A 252 7.16 -5.61 -20.57
CA THR A 252 7.23 -5.97 -21.99
C THR A 252 8.64 -6.36 -22.43
N GLN A 253 9.67 -6.09 -21.62
CA GLN A 253 11.04 -6.38 -22.00
C GLN A 253 11.37 -7.88 -21.91
N GLU A 254 11.48 -8.53 -23.06
CA GLU A 254 11.68 -9.99 -23.14
C GLU A 254 13.14 -10.42 -22.95
N LYS A 255 14.10 -9.59 -23.40
CA LYS A 255 15.52 -9.96 -23.45
C LYS A 255 16.28 -9.68 -22.15
N ARG A 256 16.01 -8.54 -21.52
CA ARG A 256 16.74 -8.06 -20.33
C ARG A 256 15.76 -7.90 -19.19
N LYS A 257 15.81 -8.83 -18.23
CA LYS A 257 14.86 -8.84 -17.11
C LYS A 257 15.18 -7.70 -16.15
N VAL A 258 14.21 -6.83 -15.93
CA VAL A 258 14.30 -5.77 -14.91
C VAL A 258 13.20 -5.92 -13.88
N THR A 259 13.58 -5.90 -12.61
CA THR A 259 12.65 -5.87 -11.49
C THR A 259 12.56 -4.47 -10.91
N LEU A 260 11.34 -3.95 -10.78
CA LEU A 260 11.06 -2.70 -10.10
C LEU A 260 10.70 -2.96 -8.64
N ILE A 261 11.35 -2.24 -7.73
CA ILE A 261 11.12 -2.28 -6.29
C ILE A 261 10.81 -0.85 -5.83
N ASP A 262 9.56 -0.59 -5.48
CA ASP A 262 9.18 0.67 -4.82
C ASP A 262 9.40 0.58 -3.30
N ILE A 263 9.17 1.68 -2.59
CA ILE A 263 9.32 1.75 -1.13
C ILE A 263 8.45 0.72 -0.39
N GLY A 264 7.23 0.46 -0.91
CA GLY A 264 6.30 -0.52 -0.36
C GLY A 264 6.87 -1.93 -0.41
N ARG A 265 7.34 -2.34 -1.60
CA ARG A 265 7.95 -3.64 -1.83
C ARG A 265 9.29 -3.79 -1.14
N PHE A 266 10.09 -2.72 -1.08
CA PHE A 266 11.34 -2.71 -0.31
C PHE A 266 11.07 -3.02 1.16
N PHE A 267 10.09 -2.34 1.77
CA PHE A 267 9.69 -2.59 3.15
C PHE A 267 9.17 -4.02 3.35
N ASP A 268 8.33 -4.53 2.44
CA ASP A 268 7.82 -5.91 2.55
C ASP A 268 8.93 -6.95 2.52
N LEU A 269 9.92 -6.76 1.65
CA LEU A 269 11.10 -7.62 1.60
C LEU A 269 11.94 -7.48 2.87
N TRP A 270 12.13 -6.25 3.37
CA TRP A 270 12.86 -6.01 4.61
C TRP A 270 12.25 -6.73 5.79
N VAL A 271 10.92 -6.63 5.97
CA VAL A 271 10.19 -7.35 7.03
C VAL A 271 10.29 -8.86 6.82
N LYS A 272 10.11 -9.35 5.59
CA LYS A 272 10.19 -10.78 5.27
C LYS A 272 11.55 -11.40 5.62
N PHE A 273 12.63 -10.64 5.48
CA PHE A 273 13.99 -11.09 5.74
C PHE A 273 14.59 -10.50 7.02
N TYR A 274 13.76 -9.92 7.91
CA TYR A 274 14.23 -9.16 9.08
C TYR A 274 15.15 -9.98 10.01
N ASP A 275 14.81 -11.26 10.22
CA ASP A 275 15.58 -12.18 11.06
C ASP A 275 16.95 -12.55 10.46
N LYS A 276 17.13 -12.36 9.14
CA LYS A 276 18.39 -12.64 8.43
C LYS A 276 19.28 -11.41 8.27
N LEU A 277 18.79 -10.23 8.64
CA LEU A 277 19.60 -9.01 8.64
C LEU A 277 20.67 -9.07 9.74
N SER A 278 21.79 -8.38 9.53
CA SER A 278 22.77 -8.15 10.60
C SER A 278 22.22 -7.17 11.64
N ASP A 279 22.83 -7.13 12.84
CA ASP A 279 22.47 -6.13 13.86
C ASP A 279 22.64 -4.69 13.34
N SER A 280 23.72 -4.45 12.60
CA SER A 280 23.97 -3.16 11.94
C SER A 280 22.85 -2.81 10.96
N ALA A 281 22.43 -3.74 10.11
CA ALA A 281 21.33 -3.52 9.17
C ALA A 281 20.01 -3.25 9.90
N ARG A 282 19.65 -4.05 10.92
CA ARG A 282 18.46 -3.82 11.75
C ARG A 282 18.48 -2.45 12.42
N SER A 283 19.65 -1.93 12.81
CA SER A 283 19.77 -0.60 13.42
C SER A 283 19.46 0.54 12.44
N LYS A 284 19.62 0.32 11.12
CA LYS A 284 19.31 1.33 10.09
C LYS A 284 17.80 1.54 9.93
N MET A 285 16.99 0.50 10.15
CA MET A 285 15.53 0.56 10.20
C MET A 285 15.01 -0.30 11.37
N PRO A 286 15.00 0.25 12.59
CA PRO A 286 14.57 -0.48 13.77
C PRO A 286 13.05 -0.63 13.76
N LEU A 287 12.57 -1.87 13.70
CA LEU A 287 11.14 -2.19 13.67
C LEU A 287 10.77 -2.95 14.94
N LYS A 288 9.55 -2.71 15.46
CA LYS A 288 8.98 -3.46 16.57
C LYS A 288 7.69 -4.12 16.11
N GLN A 289 7.63 -5.43 16.26
CA GLN A 289 6.42 -6.19 15.97
C GLN A 289 5.47 -6.13 17.17
N ILE A 290 4.20 -5.88 16.90
CA ILE A 290 3.10 -5.95 17.87
C ILE A 290 2.03 -6.90 17.33
N TRP A 291 1.37 -7.60 18.23
CA TRP A 291 0.32 -8.57 17.91
C TRP A 291 -1.01 -8.08 18.47
N PHE A 292 -2.04 -8.07 17.64
CA PHE A 292 -3.43 -7.84 18.04
C PHE A 292 -4.20 -9.14 17.95
N LEU A 293 -5.21 -9.33 18.82
CA LEU A 293 -6.20 -10.36 18.58
C LEU A 293 -6.93 -10.01 17.28
N SER A 294 -7.00 -10.97 16.36
CA SER A 294 -7.84 -10.80 15.17
C SER A 294 -9.28 -10.60 15.66
N PRO A 295 -10.03 -9.64 15.10
CA PRO A 295 -11.48 -9.72 15.22
C PRO A 295 -11.94 -11.07 14.67
N ASP A 296 -12.94 -11.67 15.30
CA ASP A 296 -13.51 -12.97 14.92
C ASP A 296 -13.92 -12.95 13.42
N LYS A 297 -13.76 -14.08 12.73
CA LYS A 297 -13.73 -14.17 11.25
C LYS A 297 -15.09 -14.19 10.56
#